data_AF-A0A7L4PUI0-F1
#
_entry.id   AF-A0A7L4PUI0-F1
#
_cell.length_a   1.000
_cell.length_b   1.000
_cell.length_c   1.000
_cell.angle_alpha   90.00
_cell.angle_beta   90.00
_cell.angle_gamma   90.00
#
_symmetry.space_group_name_H-M   'P 1'
#
loop_
_entity.id
_entity.type
_entity.pdbx_description
1 polymer ?
#
loop_
_entity_poly.entity_id
_entity_poly.type
_entity_poly.pdbx_seq_one_letter_code
_entity_poly.pdbx_strand_id
1 'polypeptide(L)'
;MKPDHFEFKSNKPGVFSDIYSVKSLGNYAKFELELRDKEGNLIKEGELHVQVLSELFVPLIVKRFNPFEGKLSLTIGNEHIGLCEAFFLIRFKSDEIIDVSKSKMDIDFVNDI
;
A
#
# COMPACT_ATOMS: atom_id res chain seq x y z
N MET A 1 8.73 7.36 13.61
CA MET A 1 9.95 7.29 12.77
C MET A 1 9.75 8.23 11.58
N LYS A 2 10.69 8.37 10.64
CA LYS A 2 10.34 9.01 9.35
C LYS A 2 9.56 7.99 8.50
N PRO A 3 8.55 8.41 7.72
CA PRO A 3 7.84 7.51 6.83
C PRO A 3 8.79 6.88 5.81
N ASP A 4 8.59 5.60 5.51
CA ASP A 4 9.24 4.95 4.39
C ASP A 4 8.49 5.31 3.10
N HIS A 5 9.24 5.64 2.04
CA HIS A 5 8.69 6.07 0.76
C HIS A 5 8.90 4.99 -0.31
N PHE A 6 7.82 4.63 -1.01
CA PHE A 6 7.85 3.66 -2.09
C PHE A 6 7.25 4.24 -3.38
N GLU A 7 7.89 3.91 -4.50
CA GLU A 7 7.48 4.30 -5.84
C GLU A 7 6.94 3.09 -6.61
N PHE A 8 5.88 3.29 -7.40
CA PHE A 8 5.42 2.27 -8.32
C PHE A 8 6.22 2.29 -9.61
N LYS A 9 6.45 1.10 -10.17
CA LYS A 9 6.93 0.97 -11.55
C LYS A 9 5.75 0.95 -12.50
N SER A 10 5.94 1.49 -13.71
CA SER A 10 4.91 1.49 -14.75
C SER A 10 4.45 0.06 -15.07
N ASN A 11 3.14 -0.12 -15.24
CA ASN A 11 2.53 -1.44 -15.47
C ASN A 11 2.44 -1.78 -16.97
N LYS A 12 2.06 -3.03 -17.26
CA LYS A 12 1.53 -3.46 -18.57
C LYS A 12 0.01 -3.66 -18.44
N PRO A 13 -0.77 -3.64 -19.54
CA PRO A 13 -2.21 -3.83 -19.47
C PRO A 13 -2.55 -5.16 -18.81
N GLY A 14 -3.49 -5.15 -17.86
CA GLY A 14 -3.95 -6.36 -17.17
C GLY A 14 -2.92 -7.02 -16.23
N VAL A 15 -1.74 -6.42 -16.05
CA VAL A 15 -0.68 -6.91 -15.16
C VAL A 15 -0.60 -6.03 -13.91
N PHE A 16 -0.27 -6.63 -12.77
CA PHE A 16 -0.07 -5.91 -11.53
C PHE A 16 1.29 -5.18 -11.51
N SER A 17 1.28 -3.92 -11.06
CA SER A 17 2.46 -3.25 -10.52
C SER A 17 2.51 -3.42 -9.01
N ASP A 18 3.60 -4.02 -8.53
CA ASP A 18 3.73 -4.47 -7.16
C ASP A 18 4.74 -3.61 -6.38
N ILE A 19 4.37 -3.24 -5.15
CA ILE A 19 5.28 -2.82 -4.10
C ILE A 19 5.34 -3.94 -3.06
N TYR A 20 6.56 -4.40 -2.76
CA TYR A 20 6.83 -5.36 -1.69
C TYR A 20 7.73 -4.72 -0.63
N SER A 21 7.43 -4.96 0.64
CA SER A 21 8.31 -4.58 1.74
C SER A 21 8.10 -5.49 2.95
N VAL A 22 9.18 -5.77 3.68
CA VAL A 22 9.17 -6.47 4.96
C VAL A 22 9.62 -5.49 6.03
N LYS A 23 8.79 -5.28 7.06
CA LYS A 23 9.10 -4.38 8.17
C LYS A 23 8.53 -4.94 9.47
N SER A 24 9.27 -4.76 10.56
CA SER A 24 8.74 -4.96 11.91
C SER A 24 7.72 -3.87 12.24
N LEU A 25 6.52 -4.29 12.64
CA LEU A 25 5.45 -3.38 13.01
C LEU A 25 5.57 -2.94 14.47
N GLY A 26 5.28 -1.66 14.71
CA GLY A 26 4.78 -1.21 16.01
C GLY A 26 3.32 -1.65 16.22
N ASN A 27 2.62 -1.11 17.21
CA ASN A 27 1.21 -1.48 17.44
C ASN A 27 0.29 -1.09 16.27
N TYR A 28 0.69 -0.07 15.49
CA TYR A 28 -0.07 0.46 14.39
C TYR A 28 0.81 0.75 13.17
N ALA A 29 0.22 0.59 11.99
CA ALA A 29 0.79 1.01 10.71
C ALA A 29 -0.22 1.88 9.97
N LYS A 30 0.22 3.07 9.57
CA LYS A 30 -0.55 4.01 8.76
C LYS A 30 0.00 4.02 7.35
N PHE A 31 -0.89 3.81 6.38
CA PHE A 31 -0.60 3.79 4.96
C PHE A 31 -1.28 4.99 4.32
N GLU A 32 -0.49 5.84 3.66
CA GLU A 32 -0.96 6.93 2.84
C GLU A 32 -0.47 6.68 1.41
N LEU A 33 -1.41 6.37 0.52
CA LEU A 33 -1.14 6.08 -0.88
C LEU A 33 -1.79 7.15 -1.76
N GLU A 34 -1.02 7.63 -2.73
CA GLU A 34 -1.50 8.52 -3.77
C GLU A 34 -1.04 8.02 -5.14
N LEU A 35 -1.99 7.52 -5.93
CA LEU A 35 -1.76 7.04 -7.29
C LEU A 35 -1.88 8.20 -8.27
N ARG A 36 -0.78 8.50 -8.95
CA ARG A 36 -0.67 9.57 -9.94
C ARG A 36 -0.08 9.07 -11.24
N ASP A 37 -0.59 9.61 -12.34
CA ASP A 37 -0.03 9.40 -13.67
C ASP A 37 1.30 10.18 -13.86
N LYS A 38 1.96 10.00 -15.01
CA LYS A 38 3.18 10.73 -15.39
C LYS A 38 3.02 12.25 -15.41
N GLU A 39 1.81 12.77 -15.60
CA GLU A 39 1.52 14.20 -15.62
C GLU A 39 1.30 14.75 -14.20
N GLY A 40 1.08 13.85 -13.25
CA GLY A 40 0.82 14.14 -11.84
C GLY A 40 -0.66 14.18 -11.51
N ASN A 41 -1.56 13.79 -12.41
CA ASN A 41 -3.00 13.73 -12.13
C ASN A 41 -3.33 12.50 -11.31
N LEU A 42 -4.36 12.59 -10.46
CA LEU A 42 -4.86 11.43 -9.72
C LEU A 42 -5.50 10.43 -10.67
N ILE A 43 -5.14 9.17 -10.52
CA ILE A 43 -5.72 8.06 -11.27
C ILE A 43 -7.08 7.72 -10.68
N LYS A 44 -8.13 7.67 -11.51
CA LYS A 44 -9.52 7.47 -11.08
C LYS A 44 -10.11 6.13 -11.52
N GLU A 45 -9.26 5.24 -12.01
CA GLU A 45 -9.64 3.94 -12.58
C GLU A 45 -8.61 2.86 -12.26
N GLY A 46 -9.03 1.60 -12.27
CA GLY A 46 -8.21 0.44 -11.93
C GLY A 46 -8.55 -0.19 -10.57
N GLU A 47 -7.83 -1.26 -10.24
CA GLU A 47 -8.01 -2.09 -9.05
C GLU A 47 -6.77 -2.02 -8.15
N LEU A 48 -6.94 -1.80 -6.84
CA LEU A 48 -5.86 -1.77 -5.86
C LEU A 48 -6.04 -2.86 -4.81
N HIS A 49 -5.03 -3.72 -4.70
CA HIS A 49 -5.02 -4.79 -3.73
C HIS A 49 -3.98 -4.49 -2.67
N VAL A 50 -4.41 -4.38 -1.41
CA VAL A 50 -3.52 -4.20 -0.25
C VAL A 50 -3.60 -5.45 0.62
N GLN A 51 -2.47 -6.12 0.77
CA GLN A 51 -2.35 -7.31 1.60
C GLN A 51 -1.27 -7.10 2.64
N VAL A 52 -1.63 -7.35 3.90
CA VAL A 52 -0.71 -7.32 5.03
C VAL A 52 -0.71 -8.69 5.69
N LEU A 53 0.42 -9.38 5.59
CA LEU A 53 0.68 -10.63 6.26
C LEU A 53 1.61 -10.37 7.42
N SER A 54 1.41 -11.04 8.54
CA SER A 54 2.36 -10.98 9.65
C SER A 54 2.77 -12.39 10.06
N GLU A 55 3.87 -12.49 10.80
CA GLU A 55 4.36 -13.78 11.32
C GLU A 55 3.43 -14.38 12.39
N LEU A 56 2.53 -13.58 12.96
CA LEU A 56 1.45 -14.10 13.77
C LEU A 56 0.57 -14.98 12.86
N PHE A 57 0.21 -16.17 13.33
CA PHE A 57 -0.49 -17.24 12.60
C PHE A 57 -1.87 -16.87 11.98
N VAL A 58 -2.22 -15.59 11.88
CA VAL A 58 -3.42 -15.03 11.29
C VAL A 58 -3.07 -13.81 10.41
N PRO A 59 -3.52 -13.76 9.14
CA PRO A 59 -3.33 -12.57 8.30
C PRO A 59 -3.98 -11.36 8.96
N LEU A 60 -3.21 -10.28 9.17
CA LEU A 60 -3.71 -9.10 9.88
C LEU A 60 -4.87 -8.45 9.14
N ILE A 61 -4.70 -8.15 7.84
CA ILE A 61 -5.74 -7.55 7.00
C ILE A 61 -5.53 -7.94 5.53
N VAL A 62 -6.60 -8.37 4.88
CA VAL A 62 -6.71 -8.41 3.41
C VAL A 62 -7.82 -7.45 3.01
N LYS A 63 -7.47 -6.31 2.42
CA LYS A 63 -8.46 -5.36 1.88
C LYS A 63 -8.24 -5.18 0.37
N ARG A 64 -9.31 -5.41 -0.39
CA ARG A 64 -9.37 -5.04 -1.80
C ARG A 64 -10.03 -3.68 -1.86
N PHE A 65 -9.30 -2.68 -2.32
CA PHE A 65 -9.82 -1.36 -2.58
C PHE A 65 -10.02 -1.20 -4.08
N ASN A 66 -11.19 -0.74 -4.50
CA ASN A 66 -11.37 -0.24 -5.85
C ASN A 66 -11.20 1.28 -5.74
N PRO A 67 -10.02 1.85 -6.03
CA PRO A 67 -9.79 3.27 -5.80
C PRO A 67 -10.52 4.06 -6.89
N PHE A 68 -11.79 4.39 -6.67
CA PHE A 68 -12.49 5.33 -7.56
C PHE A 68 -11.96 6.78 -7.45
N GLU A 69 -10.98 7.06 -6.57
CA GLU A 69 -10.37 8.40 -6.41
C GLU A 69 -8.83 8.44 -6.29
N GLY A 70 -8.12 7.33 -6.54
CA GLY A 70 -6.65 7.33 -6.57
C GLY A 70 -5.93 7.61 -5.24
N LYS A 71 -6.67 7.69 -4.13
CA LYS A 71 -6.14 7.90 -2.78
C LYS A 71 -6.61 6.80 -1.84
N LEU A 72 -5.72 6.38 -0.95
CA LEU A 72 -6.04 5.46 0.14
C LEU A 72 -5.33 5.93 1.41
N SER A 73 -6.11 6.17 2.46
CA SER A 73 -5.63 6.29 3.83
C SER A 73 -6.14 5.08 4.61
N LEU A 74 -5.22 4.26 5.12
CA LEU A 74 -5.55 3.06 5.88
C LEU A 74 -4.71 3.04 7.16
N THR A 75 -5.36 2.88 8.31
CA THR A 75 -4.69 2.58 9.56
C THR A 75 -4.99 1.13 9.95
N ILE A 76 -3.94 0.37 10.21
CA ILE A 76 -4.01 -1.02 10.69
C ILE A 76 -3.47 -1.02 12.11
N GLY A 77 -4.25 -1.54 13.05
CA GLY A 77 -3.86 -1.63 14.44
C GLY A 77 -4.21 -2.98 15.02
N ASN A 78 -3.35 -3.48 15.90
CA ASN A 78 -3.72 -4.48 16.89
C ASN A 78 -2.76 -4.32 18.07
N GLU A 79 -3.34 -4.16 19.26
CA GLU A 79 -2.64 -3.89 20.53
C GLU A 79 -1.64 -5.01 20.92
N HIS A 80 -1.69 -6.15 20.21
CA HIS A 80 -0.77 -7.28 20.34
C HIS A 80 0.27 -7.38 19.19
N ILE A 81 0.34 -6.41 18.26
CA ILE A 81 1.30 -6.42 17.14
C ILE A 81 2.73 -6.08 17.57
N GLY A 82 2.94 -5.50 18.75
CA GLY A 82 4.27 -5.12 19.23
C GLY A 82 5.31 -6.22 18.98
N LEU A 83 6.28 -5.92 18.12
CA LEU A 83 7.41 -6.78 17.69
C LEU A 83 7.13 -7.80 16.58
N CYS A 84 5.98 -7.76 15.88
CA CYS A 84 5.73 -8.67 14.78
C CYS A 84 6.35 -8.18 13.47
N GLU A 85 7.12 -9.02 12.78
CA GLU A 85 7.45 -8.77 11.38
C GLU A 85 6.20 -8.91 10.51
N ALA A 86 6.01 -7.95 9.60
CA ALA A 86 4.94 -7.98 8.62
C ALA A 86 5.45 -7.74 7.21
N PHE A 87 4.82 -8.43 6.29
CA PHE A 87 5.00 -8.31 4.86
C PHE A 87 3.82 -7.55 4.26
N PHE A 88 4.15 -6.52 3.48
CA PHE A 88 3.20 -5.69 2.77
C PHE A 88 3.31 -5.99 1.28
N LEU A 89 2.16 -6.26 0.66
CA LEU A 89 2.02 -6.39 -0.78
C LEU A 89 0.92 -5.47 -1.26
N ILE A 90 1.31 -4.51 -2.10
CA ILE A 90 0.37 -3.57 -2.72
C ILE A 90 0.47 -3.69 -4.21
N ARG A 91 -0.67 -3.93 -4.84
CA ARG A 91 -0.75 -4.25 -6.26
C ARG A 91 -1.77 -3.38 -6.94
N PHE A 92 -1.35 -2.70 -7.99
CA PHE A 92 -2.23 -1.91 -8.84
C PHE A 92 -2.39 -2.58 -10.20
N LYS A 93 -3.63 -2.73 -10.66
CA LYS A 93 -3.95 -3.23 -11.99
C LYS A 93 -4.87 -2.25 -12.70
N SER A 94 -4.64 -2.06 -13.99
CA SER A 94 -5.52 -1.30 -14.88
C SER A 94 -5.70 -2.06 -16.19
N ASP A 95 -6.79 -1.78 -16.89
CA ASP A 95 -7.06 -2.28 -18.23
C ASP A 95 -6.20 -1.56 -19.29
N GLU A 96 -5.67 -0.37 -18.96
CA GLU A 96 -4.77 0.41 -19.80
C GLU A 96 -3.35 0.51 -19.20
N ILE A 97 -2.37 0.88 -20.03
CA ILE A 97 -1.03 1.22 -19.54
C ILE A 97 -1.10 2.58 -18.87
N ILE A 98 -0.90 2.60 -17.56
CA ILE A 98 -0.84 3.83 -16.79
C ILE A 98 0.56 3.96 -16.22
N ASP A 99 1.25 5.01 -16.63
CA ASP A 99 2.55 5.34 -16.06
C ASP A 99 2.37 5.91 -14.66
N VAL A 100 2.51 5.02 -13.67
CA VAL A 100 2.38 5.29 -12.24
C VAL A 100 3.69 5.76 -11.58
N SER A 101 4.70 6.15 -12.36
CA SER A 101 6.03 6.54 -11.84
C SER A 101 6.02 7.72 -10.85
N LYS A 102 4.98 8.56 -10.86
CA LYS A 102 4.78 9.63 -9.88
C LYS A 102 3.91 9.24 -8.69
N SER A 103 3.43 8.00 -8.66
CA SER A 103 2.68 7.47 -7.53
C SER A 103 3.60 7.24 -6.35
N LYS A 104 3.09 7.55 -5.17
CA LYS A 104 3.85 7.43 -3.94
C LYS A 104 3.06 6.73 -2.86
N MET A 105 3.80 6.07 -2.00
CA MET A 105 3.27 5.52 -0.79
C MET A 105 4.16 5.88 0.39
N ASP A 106 3.56 6.47 1.41
CA ASP A 106 4.19 6.77 2.68
C ASP A 106 3.64 5.81 3.74
N ILE A 107 4.53 5.14 4.45
CA ILE A 107 4.18 4.21 5.54
C ILE A 107 4.78 4.71 6.85
N ASP A 108 3.93 4.96 7.85
CA ASP A 108 4.35 5.33 9.20
C ASP A 108 4.01 4.22 10.21
N PHE A 109 4.99 3.88 11.04
CA PHE A 109 4.87 2.86 12.08
C PHE A 109 4.84 3.56 13.43
N VAL A 110 3.70 3.47 14.12
CA VAL A 110 3.45 4.18 15.38
C VAL A 110 3.05 3.20 16.48
N ASN A 111 3.45 3.52 17.70
CA ASN A 111 3.14 2.69 18.88
C ASN A 111 1.80 3.06 19.52
N ASP A 112 1.26 4.23 19.20
CA ASP A 112 -0.01 4.77 19.70
C ASP A 112 -0.67 5.62 18.59
N ILE A 113 -2.01 5.71 18.58
CA ILE A 113 -2.79 6.55 17.64
C ILE A 113 -3.20 7.87 18.31
#